data_AF-A0A392RKU6-F1
#
_entry.id   AF-A0A392RKU6-F1
#
_cell.length_a   1.000
_cell.length_b   1.000
_cell.length_c   1.000
_cell.angle_alpha   90.00
_cell.angle_beta   90.00
_cell.angle_gamma   90.00
#
_symmetry.space_group_name_H-M   'P 1'
#
loop_
_entity.id
_entity.type
_entity.pdbx_description
1 polymer ?
#
loop_
_entity_poly.entity_id
_entity_poly.type
_entity_poly.pdbx_seq_one_letter_code
_entity_poly.pdbx_strand_id
1 'polypeptide(L)'
;DKAMKSIKVQFLVVDCPSLYNYIIGRTTIAELFVVSSTIHLKIKYYTKDGQVATVNGDIATTRRCFEAATKNLVIVVTSKKKKAEQKMPAVNSI
;
A
#
# COMPACT_ATOMS: atom_id res chain seq x y z
N ASP A 1 -13.05 1.61 15.88
CA ASP A 1 -11.65 1.81 15.46
C ASP A 1 -10.76 0.64 15.84
N LYS A 2 -10.51 -0.29 14.90
CA LYS A 2 -9.81 -1.56 15.14
C LYS A 2 -8.32 -1.37 14.80
N ALA A 3 -7.52 -0.93 15.77
CA ALA A 3 -6.15 -0.49 15.47
C ALA A 3 -5.29 -1.62 14.83
N MET A 4 -4.48 -1.27 13.83
CA MET A 4 -3.52 -2.16 13.15
C MET A 4 -2.20 -2.18 13.94
N LYS A 5 -1.33 -3.20 13.78
CA LYS A 5 0.04 -3.11 14.33
C LYS A 5 0.71 -1.86 13.74
N SER A 6 1.21 -1.01 14.61
CA SER A 6 1.90 0.23 14.24
C SER A 6 3.29 0.21 14.86
N ILE A 7 4.27 0.66 14.08
CA ILE A 7 5.67 0.77 14.49
C ILE A 7 6.17 2.17 14.16
N LYS A 8 7.08 2.69 14.99
CA LYS A 8 7.76 3.96 14.71
C LYS A 8 9.08 3.66 14.02
N VAL A 9 9.32 4.29 12.89
CA VAL A 9 10.51 4.06 12.06
C VAL A 9 11.15 5.40 11.76
N GLN A 10 12.47 5.48 11.89
CA GLN A 10 13.24 6.59 11.37
C GLN A 10 13.49 6.36 9.87
N PHE A 11 13.18 7.35 9.04
CA PHE A 11 13.35 7.25 7.59
C PHE A 11 14.06 8.50 7.05
N LEU A 12 14.73 8.34 5.93
CA LEU A 12 15.36 9.44 5.20
C LEU A 12 14.31 10.12 4.32
N VAL A 13 14.19 11.44 4.47
CA VAL A 13 13.40 12.28 3.55
C VAL A 13 14.31 12.70 2.41
N VAL A 14 13.91 12.38 1.18
CA VAL A 14 14.64 12.76 -0.03
C VAL A 14 13.71 13.62 -0.87
N ASP A 15 14.12 14.84 -1.16
CA ASP A 15 13.41 15.73 -2.08
C ASP A 15 13.86 15.41 -3.51
N CYS A 16 13.19 14.43 -4.14
CA CYS A 16 13.45 14.08 -5.52
C CYS A 16 12.16 13.77 -6.29
N PRO A 17 12.09 14.14 -7.59
CA PRO A 17 11.03 13.69 -8.47
C PRO A 17 11.06 12.17 -8.61
N SER A 18 10.03 11.48 -8.10
CA SER A 18 9.95 10.02 -8.09
C SER A 18 8.51 9.53 -8.28
N LEU A 19 8.36 8.37 -8.93
CA LEU A 19 7.09 7.65 -9.00
C LEU A 19 6.69 6.98 -7.68
N TYR A 20 7.62 6.91 -6.72
CA TYR A 20 7.43 6.31 -5.41
C TYR A 20 7.43 7.38 -4.32
N ASN A 21 6.36 7.39 -3.52
CA ASN A 21 6.25 8.29 -2.36
C ASN A 21 6.95 7.73 -1.12
N TYR A 22 7.03 6.40 -1.01
CA TYR A 22 7.59 5.71 0.16
C TYR A 22 8.37 4.48 -0.27
N ILE A 23 9.55 4.30 0.31
CA ILE A 23 10.37 3.09 0.17
C ILE A 23 10.48 2.47 1.56
N ILE A 24 9.86 1.30 1.72
CA ILE A 24 9.83 0.60 3.01
C ILE A 24 10.90 -0.48 3.01
N GLY A 25 11.81 -0.41 3.98
CA GLY A 25 12.88 -1.38 4.15
C GLY A 25 12.38 -2.76 4.61
N ARG A 26 13.20 -3.79 4.38
CA ARG A 26 12.91 -5.17 4.80
C ARG A 26 12.76 -5.31 6.32
N THR A 27 13.54 -4.56 7.09
CA THR A 27 13.48 -4.55 8.57
C THR A 27 12.11 -4.10 9.06
N THR A 28 11.60 -2.99 8.52
CA THR A 28 10.25 -2.47 8.80
C THR A 28 9.15 -3.47 8.44
N ILE A 29 9.27 -4.13 7.28
CA ILE A 29 8.33 -5.18 6.84
C ILE A 29 8.33 -6.36 7.81
N ALA A 30 9.53 -6.81 8.23
CA ALA A 30 9.67 -7.92 9.17
C ALA A 30 9.08 -7.58 10.55
N GLU A 31 9.34 -6.38 11.04
CA GLU A 31 8.80 -5.90 12.31
C GLU A 31 7.27 -5.78 12.27
N LEU A 32 6.68 -5.44 11.12
CA LEU A 32 5.23 -5.45 10.93
C LEU A 32 4.63 -6.87 10.77
N PHE A 33 5.45 -7.92 10.72
CA PHE A 33 5.04 -9.28 10.36
C PHE A 33 4.29 -9.34 9.03
N VAL A 34 4.77 -8.54 8.07
CA VAL A 34 4.18 -8.41 6.75
C VAL A 34 4.89 -9.35 5.77
N VAL A 35 4.11 -10.05 4.94
CA VAL A 35 4.62 -10.89 3.85
C VAL A 35 4.23 -10.26 2.51
N SER A 36 5.22 -9.76 1.79
CA SER A 36 5.04 -9.21 0.43
C SER A 36 5.29 -10.28 -0.63
N SER A 37 4.41 -10.36 -1.63
CA SER A 37 4.64 -11.13 -2.85
C SER A 37 4.62 -10.21 -4.05
N THR A 38 5.77 -10.11 -4.73
CA THR A 38 5.94 -9.32 -5.95
C THR A 38 5.22 -9.96 -7.13
N ILE A 39 5.28 -11.30 -7.25
CA ILE A 39 4.62 -12.07 -8.31
C ILE A 39 3.10 -11.86 -8.28
N HIS A 40 2.50 -11.89 -7.09
CA HIS A 40 1.05 -11.73 -6.95
C HIS A 40 0.63 -10.27 -6.76
N LEU A 41 1.60 -9.36 -6.61
CA LEU A 41 1.40 -7.96 -6.21
C LEU A 41 0.47 -7.83 -4.99
N LYS A 42 0.78 -8.58 -3.93
CA LYS A 42 -0.04 -8.65 -2.71
C LYS A 42 0.82 -8.53 -1.47
N ILE A 43 0.20 -7.99 -0.42
CA ILE A 43 0.79 -7.90 0.90
C ILE A 43 -0.15 -8.57 1.88
N LYS A 44 0.34 -9.54 2.65
CA LYS A 44 -0.39 -10.17 3.76
C LYS A 44 0.15 -9.67 5.09
N TYR A 45 -0.72 -9.48 6.06
CA TYR A 45 -0.36 -9.06 7.40
C TYR A 45 -1.35 -9.58 8.43
N TYR A 46 -0.92 -9.67 9.68
CA TYR A 46 -1.79 -10.05 10.79
C TYR A 46 -2.59 -8.85 11.30
N THR A 47 -3.89 -9.04 11.47
CA THR A 47 -4.75 -8.14 12.22
C THR A 47 -4.59 -8.40 13.72
N LYS A 48 -5.12 -7.50 14.56
CA LYS A 48 -5.05 -7.66 16.02
C LYS A 48 -5.69 -8.94 16.55
N ASP A 49 -6.72 -9.41 15.87
CA ASP A 49 -7.43 -10.67 16.17
C ASP A 49 -6.73 -11.91 15.60
N GLY A 50 -5.48 -11.77 15.12
CA GLY A 50 -4.69 -12.88 14.60
C GLY A 50 -5.14 -13.37 13.23
N GLN A 51 -6.11 -12.71 12.59
CA GLN A 51 -6.54 -13.04 11.24
C GLN A 51 -5.54 -12.50 10.22
N VAL A 52 -5.46 -13.16 9.06
CA VAL A 52 -4.62 -12.70 7.96
C VAL A 52 -5.43 -11.81 7.04
N ALA A 53 -5.06 -10.53 6.96
CA ALA A 53 -5.60 -9.60 5.99
C ALA A 53 -4.68 -9.51 4.75
N THR A 54 -5.26 -9.16 3.60
CA THR A 54 -4.55 -9.02 2.33
C THR A 54 -4.81 -7.65 1.73
N VAL A 55 -3.75 -6.92 1.39
CA VAL A 55 -3.79 -5.75 0.49
C VAL A 55 -3.46 -6.24 -0.91
N ASN A 56 -4.34 -5.92 -1.86
CA ASN A 56 -4.13 -6.21 -3.28
C ASN A 56 -3.56 -4.97 -3.97
N GLY A 57 -2.46 -5.12 -4.68
CA GLY A 57 -1.98 -4.08 -5.58
C GLY A 57 -2.76 -4.08 -6.89
N ASP A 58 -2.73 -2.92 -7.56
CA ASP A 58 -3.28 -2.77 -8.89
C ASP A 58 -2.22 -3.15 -9.92
N ILE A 59 -2.40 -4.31 -10.56
CA ILE A 59 -1.47 -4.86 -11.55
C ILE A 59 -1.33 -3.92 -12.76
N ALA A 60 -2.44 -3.35 -13.23
CA ALA A 60 -2.42 -2.49 -14.42
C ALA A 60 -1.66 -1.19 -14.14
N THR A 61 -1.92 -0.58 -12.98
CA THR A 61 -1.21 0.63 -12.56
C THR A 61 0.27 0.35 -12.29
N THR A 62 0.59 -0.76 -11.59
CA THR A 62 1.97 -1.14 -11.32
C THR A 62 2.79 -1.35 -12.59
N ARG A 63 2.20 -1.99 -13.61
CA ARG A 63 2.88 -2.18 -14.89
C ARG A 63 3.23 -0.85 -15.55
N ARG A 64 2.28 0.09 -15.58
CA ARG A 64 2.51 1.45 -16.12
C ARG A 64 3.59 2.20 -15.33
N CYS A 65 3.58 2.09 -14.01
CA CYS A 65 4.62 2.70 -13.17
C CYS A 65 5.99 2.10 -13.45
N PHE A 66 6.09 0.78 -13.61
CA PHE A 66 7.36 0.11 -13.94
C PHE A 66 7.89 0.56 -15.31
N GLU A 67 7.03 0.58 -16.33
CA GLU A 67 7.39 1.05 -17.68
C GLU A 67 7.79 2.54 -17.70
N ALA A 68 7.19 3.36 -16.84
CA ALA A 68 7.52 4.78 -16.70
C ALA A 68 8.86 4.98 -15.97
N ALA A 69 9.10 4.21 -14.90
CA ALA A 69 10.35 4.25 -14.16
C ALA A 69 11.55 3.87 -15.04
N THR A 70 11.43 2.84 -15.88
CA THR A 70 12.50 2.43 -16.80
C THR A 70 12.80 3.48 -17.88
N LYS A 71 11.87 4.39 -18.12
CA LYS A 71 12.01 5.54 -19.03
C LYS A 71 12.39 6.84 -18.31
N ASN A 72 12.69 6.78 -17.01
CA ASN A 72 12.99 7.93 -16.15
C ASN A 72 11.87 8.99 -16.15
N LEU A 73 10.61 8.56 -16.30
CA LEU A 73 9.46 9.45 -16.16
C LEU A 73 9.10 9.61 -14.68
N VAL A 74 8.59 10.79 -14.34
CA VAL A 74 8.22 11.17 -12.97
C VAL A 74 6.70 11.28 -12.77
N ILE A 75 5.92 11.06 -13.82
CA ILE A 75 4.44 11.11 -13.79
C ILE A 75 3.88 9.92 -14.56
N VAL A 76 2.87 9.26 -13.98
CA VAL A 76 2.08 8.22 -14.65
C VAL A 76 0.63 8.68 -14.70
N VAL A 77 0.08 8.83 -15.91
CA VAL A 77 -1.35 9.12 -16.06
C VAL A 77 -2.13 7.85 -15.78
N THR A 78 -2.78 7.81 -14.62
CA THR A 78 -3.74 6.75 -14.30
C THR A 78 -5.15 7.25 -14.61
N SER A 79 -5.93 6.41 -15.27
CA SER A 79 -7.36 6.66 -15.48
C SER A 79 -8.03 6.57 -14.09
N LYS A 80 -8.67 7.64 -13.60
CA LYS A 80 -9.32 7.60 -12.28
C LYS A 80 -10.30 6.44 -12.21
N LYS A 81 -10.01 5.44 -11.37
CA LYS A 81 -11.00 4.44 -10.97
C LYS A 81 -12.03 5.17 -10.10
N LYS A 82 -13.31 5.19 -10.49
CA LYS A 82 -14.40 5.67 -9.62
C LYS A 82 -14.26 4.95 -8.28
N LYS A 83 -14.06 5.70 -7.20
CA LYS A 83 -14.08 5.17 -5.83
C LYS A 83 -15.49 4.60 -5.61
N ALA A 84 -15.64 3.28 -5.59
CA ALA A 84 -16.87 2.69 -5.08
C ALA A 84 -16.94 3.05 -3.60
N GLU A 85 -17.95 3.84 -3.26
CA GLU A 85 -18.24 4.27 -1.92
C GLU A 85 -18.51 3.03 -1.05
N GLN A 86 -17.61 2.73 -0.12
CA GLN A 86 -17.90 1.72 0.90
C GLN A 86 -18.91 2.36 1.86
N LYS A 87 -20.19 2.15 1.58
CA LYS A 87 -21.31 2.56 2.43
C LYS A 87 -21.12 1.91 3.80
N MET A 88 -20.79 2.71 4.81
CA MET A 88 -20.85 2.27 6.20
C MET A 88 -22.34 1.99 6.51
N PRO A 89 -22.72 0.84 7.10
CA PRO A 89 -24.09 0.66 7.55
C PRO A 89 -24.36 1.67 8.66
N ALA A 90 -25.41 2.47 8.47
CA ALA A 90 -25.91 3.39 9.48
C ALA A 90 -26.33 2.57 10.70
N VAL A 91 -25.59 2.72 11.80
CA VAL A 91 -26.04 2.27 13.12
C VAL A 91 -26.87 3.42 13.67
N ASN A 92 -28.19 3.29 13.60
CA ASN A 92 -29.09 4.13 14.39
C ASN A 92 -28.94 3.71 15.85
N SER A 93 -28.57 4.66 16.71
CA SER A 93 -28.73 4.54 18.15
C SER A 93 -30.01 5.29 18.55
N ILE A 94 -30.87 4.62 19.31
CA ILE A 94 -31.93 5.25 20.11
C ILE A 94 -31.27 6.04 21.23
#